data_AF-A0A9D8R0D7-F1
#
_entry.id   AF-A0A9D8R0D7-F1
#
_cell.length_a   1.000
_cell.length_b   1.000
_cell.length_c   1.000
_cell.angle_alpha   90.00
_cell.angle_beta   90.00
_cell.angle_gamma   90.00
#
_symmetry.space_group_name_H-M   'P 1'
#
loop_
_entity.id
_entity.type
_entity.pdbx_description
1 polymer ?
#
loop_
_entity_poly.entity_id
_entity_poly.type
_entity_poly.pdbx_seq_one_letter_code
_entity_poly.pdbx_strand_id
1 'polypeptide(L)'
;MAKLDLAQYGITGSTVIAHNPSYEYLFEEETKAGLEGFDKGVNTELDAVNVMTGIYTGRSPKDKYIVKDVQSQDKVWWTTDEYKNDNHPMSEEVWAKVKEIAIKELCNKDLYVVDAFCGANEATRLRVRFIVEVAWQAHFVKNMFIQPTAEELENFEPNFVIYNASKAKVENYKELGLNSETCVAFNTTSREQCIINTWYGGEMKKGMFSMMNYYLPLQGIASMHCSANTDMEGKNTAIFFGL
;
A
#
# COMPACT_ATOMS: atom_id res chain seq x y z
N MET A 1 7.38 17.79 15.84
CA MET A 1 7.02 17.16 14.55
C MET A 1 6.68 18.24 13.54
N ALA A 2 7.33 18.23 12.38
CA ALA A 2 6.86 19.04 11.25
C ALA A 2 5.38 18.72 11.01
N LYS A 3 4.56 19.76 10.77
CA LYS A 3 3.13 19.57 10.57
C LYS A 3 2.94 18.72 9.31
N LEU A 4 2.42 17.51 9.47
CA LEU A 4 2.11 16.62 8.37
C LEU A 4 1.10 17.31 7.45
N ASP A 5 1.56 17.74 6.28
CA ASP A 5 0.74 18.43 5.29
C ASP A 5 0.41 17.50 4.14
N LEU A 6 -0.86 17.08 4.06
CA LEU A 6 -1.35 16.21 2.99
C LEU A 6 -1.78 17.00 1.74
N ALA A 7 -1.82 18.35 1.80
CA ALA A 7 -2.19 19.18 0.65
C ALA A 7 -1.18 19.03 -0.51
N GLN A 8 0.08 18.70 -0.21
CA GLN A 8 1.08 18.36 -1.23
C GLN A 8 0.69 17.16 -2.11
N TYR A 9 -0.20 16.29 -1.60
CA TYR A 9 -0.75 15.15 -2.32
C TYR A 9 -2.12 15.44 -2.94
N GLY A 10 -2.62 16.67 -2.85
CA GLY A 10 -3.96 17.07 -3.29
C GLY A 10 -5.08 16.76 -2.30
N ILE A 11 -4.77 16.19 -1.14
CA ILE A 11 -5.75 15.87 -0.09
C ILE A 11 -6.02 17.12 0.73
N THR A 12 -7.26 17.61 0.71
CA THR A 12 -7.67 18.86 1.37
C THR A 12 -8.91 18.65 2.22
N GLY A 13 -9.17 19.59 3.14
CA GLY A 13 -10.32 19.55 4.06
C GLY A 13 -10.33 18.40 5.06
N SER A 14 -9.27 17.60 5.10
CA SER A 14 -9.16 16.38 5.90
C SER A 14 -8.45 16.64 7.22
N THR A 15 -8.80 15.86 8.23
CA THR A 15 -8.13 15.88 9.52
C THR A 15 -7.28 14.62 9.65
N VAL A 16 -5.97 14.76 9.85
CA VAL A 16 -5.17 13.60 10.28
C VAL A 16 -5.45 13.38 11.75
N ILE A 17 -6.30 12.40 12.05
CA ILE A 17 -6.70 12.07 13.43
C ILE A 17 -5.61 11.26 14.14
N ALA A 18 -4.74 10.56 13.39
CA ALA A 18 -3.56 9.93 13.95
C ALA A 18 -2.41 9.80 12.95
N HIS A 19 -1.20 10.18 13.37
CA HIS A 19 0.06 9.93 12.66
C HIS A 19 0.88 8.90 13.44
N ASN A 20 1.22 7.78 12.80
CA ASN A 20 1.88 6.62 13.40
C ASN A 20 1.21 6.16 14.73
N PRO A 21 -0.12 5.85 14.71
CA PRO A 21 -0.86 5.49 15.92
C PRO A 21 -0.23 4.30 16.67
N SER A 22 -0.42 4.29 18.00
CA SER A 22 -0.03 3.17 18.84
C SER A 22 -0.97 1.98 18.65
N TYR A 23 -0.57 0.80 19.11
CA TYR A 23 -1.42 -0.39 19.03
C TYR A 23 -2.68 -0.25 19.89
N GLU A 24 -2.58 0.42 21.03
CA GLU A 24 -3.68 0.67 21.95
C GLU A 24 -4.71 1.61 21.31
N TYR A 25 -4.26 2.69 20.68
CA TYR A 25 -5.15 3.61 19.96
C TYR A 25 -5.84 2.92 18.78
N LEU A 26 -5.12 2.08 18.03
CA LEU A 26 -5.70 1.29 16.94
C LEU A 26 -6.75 0.31 17.46
N PHE A 27 -6.48 -0.39 18.57
CA PHE A 27 -7.45 -1.30 19.18
C PHE A 27 -8.73 -0.57 19.59
N GLU A 28 -8.62 0.60 20.21
CA GLU A 28 -9.79 1.42 20.59
C GLU A 28 -10.59 1.87 19.36
N GLU A 29 -9.91 2.36 18.32
CA GLU A 29 -10.59 2.81 17.10
C GLU A 29 -11.21 1.65 16.32
N GLU A 30 -10.60 0.46 16.28
CA GLU A 30 -11.13 -0.73 15.61
C GLU A 30 -12.34 -1.37 16.31
N THR A 31 -12.44 -1.18 17.63
CA THR A 31 -13.51 -1.77 18.46
C THR A 31 -14.59 -0.76 18.85
N LYS A 32 -14.49 0.47 18.33
CA LYS A 32 -15.41 1.57 18.60
C LYS A 32 -16.85 1.22 18.23
N ALA A 33 -17.78 1.60 19.10
CA ALA A 33 -19.20 1.46 18.81
C ALA A 33 -19.59 2.34 17.62
N GLY A 34 -20.44 1.81 16.73
CA GLY A 34 -20.95 2.55 15.56
C GLY A 34 -20.14 2.36 14.27
N LEU A 35 -19.05 1.58 14.28
CA LEU A 35 -18.43 1.13 13.03
C LEU A 35 -19.36 0.20 12.26
N GLU A 36 -19.47 0.45 10.95
CA GLU A 36 -20.34 -0.29 10.04
C GLU A 36 -19.54 -0.93 8.89
N GLY A 37 -20.17 -1.85 8.17
CA GLY A 37 -19.58 -2.48 6.99
C GLY A 37 -18.23 -3.16 7.28
N PHE A 38 -17.23 -2.86 6.44
CA PHE A 38 -15.89 -3.44 6.51
C PHE A 38 -14.91 -2.65 7.38
N ASP A 39 -15.35 -1.55 7.99
CA ASP A 39 -14.56 -0.78 8.96
C ASP A 39 -14.53 -1.49 10.32
N LYS A 40 -15.57 -2.28 10.62
CA LYS A 40 -15.81 -2.89 11.93
C LYS A 40 -14.83 -4.01 12.26
N GLY A 41 -14.10 -3.84 13.35
CA GLY A 41 -13.38 -4.90 14.05
C GLY A 41 -14.25 -5.64 15.06
N VAL A 42 -13.97 -6.92 15.28
CA VAL A 42 -14.57 -7.76 16.32
C VAL A 42 -13.45 -8.33 17.18
N ASN A 43 -13.44 -7.99 18.47
CA ASN A 43 -12.51 -8.62 19.40
C ASN A 43 -12.88 -10.09 19.58
N THR A 44 -11.92 -10.99 19.37
CA THR A 44 -12.09 -12.44 19.48
C THR A 44 -11.80 -12.92 20.91
N GLU A 45 -12.08 -14.18 21.20
CA GLU A 45 -11.69 -14.80 22.47
C GLU A 45 -10.17 -14.92 22.68
N LEU A 46 -9.38 -14.66 21.64
CA LEU A 46 -7.92 -14.66 21.67
C LEU A 46 -7.33 -13.25 21.90
N ASP A 47 -8.17 -12.27 22.23
CA ASP A 47 -7.79 -10.85 22.38
C ASP A 47 -7.13 -10.25 21.13
N ALA A 48 -7.45 -10.82 19.97
CA ALA A 48 -7.08 -10.27 18.67
C ALA A 48 -8.33 -9.73 17.97
N VAL A 49 -8.20 -8.55 17.36
CA VAL A 49 -9.26 -7.98 16.52
C VAL A 49 -9.31 -8.73 15.19
N ASN A 50 -10.50 -9.20 14.82
CA ASN A 50 -10.80 -9.76 13.51
C ASN A 50 -11.61 -8.76 12.67
N VAL A 51 -11.30 -8.68 11.38
CA VAL A 51 -12.02 -7.86 10.40
C VAL A 51 -12.43 -8.70 9.20
N MET A 52 -13.52 -8.29 8.54
CA MET A 52 -14.00 -8.90 7.31
C MET A 52 -13.75 -7.96 6.12
N THR A 53 -13.16 -8.48 5.04
CA THR A 53 -12.82 -7.70 3.84
C THR A 53 -13.82 -7.90 2.70
N GLY A 54 -15.01 -8.42 3.01
CA GLY A 54 -16.08 -8.68 2.06
C GLY A 54 -15.70 -9.71 1.00
N ILE A 55 -16.00 -9.41 -0.26
CA ILE A 55 -15.68 -10.28 -1.40
C ILE A 55 -14.16 -10.35 -1.69
N TYR A 56 -13.40 -9.37 -1.20
CA TYR A 56 -11.96 -9.26 -1.45
C TYR A 56 -11.17 -10.08 -0.42
N THR A 57 -11.27 -11.40 -0.56
CA THR A 57 -10.60 -12.39 0.29
C THR A 57 -9.19 -12.77 -0.20
N GLY A 58 -8.73 -12.11 -1.26
CA GLY A 58 -7.44 -12.35 -1.89
C GLY A 58 -7.05 -11.20 -2.80
N ARG A 59 -5.93 -11.38 -3.51
CA ARG A 59 -5.43 -10.39 -4.46
C ARG A 59 -6.34 -10.26 -5.68
N SER A 60 -6.32 -9.09 -6.32
CA SER A 60 -6.99 -8.79 -7.58
C SER A 60 -5.99 -8.59 -8.73
N PRO A 61 -5.27 -9.64 -9.19
CA PRO A 61 -4.20 -9.51 -10.19
C PRO A 61 -4.67 -8.91 -11.52
N LYS A 62 -5.92 -9.17 -11.92
CA LYS A 62 -6.53 -8.61 -13.15
C LYS A 62 -6.81 -7.11 -13.07
N ASP A 63 -6.82 -6.55 -11.86
CA ASP A 63 -7.06 -5.13 -11.60
C ASP A 63 -5.76 -4.38 -11.24
N LYS A 64 -4.60 -5.04 -11.42
CA LYS A 64 -3.27 -4.45 -11.21
C LYS A 64 -2.80 -3.72 -12.47
N TYR A 65 -2.39 -2.46 -12.33
CA TYR A 65 -1.91 -1.64 -13.44
C TYR A 65 -0.63 -0.88 -13.09
N ILE A 66 0.24 -0.68 -14.07
CA ILE A 66 1.46 0.11 -13.93
C ILE A 66 1.48 1.17 -15.04
N VAL A 67 1.75 2.42 -14.68
CA VAL A 67 1.88 3.51 -15.65
C VAL A 67 3.02 3.22 -16.60
N LYS A 68 2.71 3.20 -17.91
CA LYS A 68 3.69 3.07 -18.99
C LYS A 68 4.10 4.45 -19.46
N ASP A 69 5.21 4.94 -18.92
CA ASP A 69 5.84 6.21 -19.25
C ASP A 69 7.28 5.97 -19.75
N VAL A 70 8.01 7.05 -20.01
CA VAL A 70 9.41 6.98 -20.48
C VAL A 70 10.35 6.26 -19.50
N GLN A 71 10.04 6.25 -18.19
CA GLN A 71 10.88 5.62 -17.18
C GLN A 71 10.61 4.12 -17.06
N SER A 72 9.36 3.70 -17.25
CA SER A 72 8.93 2.31 -17.07
C SER A 72 8.89 1.51 -18.37
N GLN A 73 8.76 2.15 -19.54
CA GLN A 73 8.51 1.48 -20.83
C GLN A 73 9.50 0.34 -21.14
N ASP A 74 10.79 0.53 -20.84
CA ASP A 74 11.86 -0.41 -21.20
C ASP A 74 12.39 -1.20 -19.99
N LYS A 75 11.82 -0.97 -18.80
CA LYS A 75 12.31 -1.56 -17.54
C LYS A 75 11.28 -2.47 -16.88
N VAL A 76 9.99 -2.19 -17.06
CA VAL A 76 8.91 -3.04 -16.55
C VAL A 76 8.73 -4.22 -17.50
N TRP A 77 8.57 -5.41 -16.93
CA TRP A 77 8.23 -6.61 -17.69
C TRP A 77 6.73 -6.60 -18.03
N TRP A 78 6.37 -5.91 -19.11
CA TRP A 78 4.98 -5.79 -19.56
C TRP A 78 4.40 -7.15 -19.97
N THR A 79 3.09 -7.33 -19.74
CA THR A 79 2.39 -8.51 -20.25
C THR A 79 2.32 -8.49 -21.77
N THR A 80 2.52 -9.65 -22.40
CA THR A 80 2.27 -9.89 -23.83
C THR A 80 1.45 -11.17 -24.01
N ASP A 81 1.03 -11.46 -25.24
CA ASP A 81 0.31 -12.71 -25.53
C ASP A 81 1.19 -13.95 -25.31
N GLU A 82 2.48 -13.84 -25.61
CA GLU A 82 3.48 -14.91 -25.46
C GLU A 82 3.90 -15.10 -24.00
N TYR A 83 3.97 -14.03 -23.22
CA TYR A 83 4.44 -14.06 -21.83
C TYR A 83 3.49 -13.29 -20.92
N LYS A 84 2.39 -13.96 -20.56
CA LYS A 84 1.35 -13.40 -19.70
C LYS A 84 1.85 -13.17 -18.28
N ASN A 85 1.57 -11.98 -17.76
CA ASN A 85 1.79 -11.60 -16.37
C ASN A 85 0.81 -10.49 -15.99
N ASP A 86 0.83 -10.04 -14.72
CA ASP A 86 -0.13 -9.07 -14.20
C ASP A 86 0.32 -7.60 -14.36
N ASN A 87 1.38 -7.32 -15.10
CA ASN A 87 1.87 -5.95 -15.33
C ASN A 87 1.11 -5.33 -16.52
N HIS A 88 -0.18 -5.03 -16.30
CA HIS A 88 -1.01 -4.37 -17.30
C HIS A 88 -0.60 -2.89 -17.45
N PRO A 89 -0.37 -2.40 -18.68
CA PRO A 89 -0.01 -1.00 -18.89
C PRO A 89 -1.21 -0.07 -18.67
N MET A 90 -0.93 1.12 -18.14
CA MET A 90 -1.89 2.22 -17.99
C MET A 90 -1.25 3.51 -18.52
N SER A 91 -2.03 4.38 -19.17
CA SER A 91 -1.53 5.69 -19.62
C SER A 91 -1.44 6.68 -18.44
N GLU A 92 -0.63 7.74 -18.60
CA GLU A 92 -0.57 8.82 -17.61
C GLU A 92 -1.92 9.53 -17.43
N GLU A 93 -2.73 9.62 -18.49
CA GLU A 93 -4.07 10.19 -18.44
C GLU A 93 -5.02 9.35 -17.57
N VAL A 94 -5.03 8.03 -17.77
CA VAL A 94 -5.86 7.12 -16.97
C VAL A 94 -5.39 7.12 -15.51
N TRP A 95 -4.07 7.14 -15.28
CA TRP A 95 -3.50 7.29 -13.93
C TRP A 95 -3.97 8.57 -13.25
N ALA A 96 -3.96 9.70 -13.94
CA ALA A 96 -4.41 10.97 -13.37
C ALA A 96 -5.88 10.88 -12.91
N LYS A 97 -6.74 10.20 -13.68
CA LYS A 97 -8.15 9.95 -13.30
C LYS A 97 -8.29 9.00 -12.11
N VAL A 98 -7.54 7.90 -12.09
CA VAL A 98 -7.54 6.95 -10.96
C VAL A 98 -7.04 7.64 -9.68
N LYS A 99 -5.97 8.42 -9.77
CA LYS A 99 -5.42 9.18 -8.64
C LYS A 99 -6.39 10.26 -8.15
N GLU A 100 -7.07 10.96 -9.06
CA GLU A 100 -8.12 11.94 -8.73
C GLU A 100 -9.25 11.29 -7.91
N ILE A 101 -9.69 10.08 -8.30
CA ILE A 101 -10.70 9.32 -7.54
C ILE A 101 -10.20 8.98 -6.13
N ALA A 102 -8.97 8.47 -6.01
CA ALA A 102 -8.40 8.12 -4.71
C ALA A 102 -8.24 9.36 -3.79
N ILE A 103 -7.74 10.48 -4.31
CA ILE A 103 -7.61 11.72 -3.55
C ILE A 103 -8.97 12.26 -3.14
N LYS A 104 -9.94 12.29 -4.06
CA LYS A 104 -11.29 12.78 -3.77
C LYS A 104 -11.95 11.98 -2.65
N GLU A 105 -11.75 10.66 -2.63
CA GLU A 105 -12.25 9.80 -1.56
C GLU A 105 -11.63 10.16 -0.21
N LEU A 106 -10.34 10.51 -0.17
CA LEU A 106 -9.64 10.81 1.07
C LEU A 106 -9.83 12.26 1.54
N CYS A 107 -10.31 13.16 0.67
CA CYS A 107 -10.63 14.55 1.03
C CYS A 107 -11.83 14.66 1.98
N ASN A 108 -11.81 15.67 2.85
CA ASN A 108 -12.87 15.96 3.82
C ASN A 108 -13.19 14.80 4.79
N LYS A 109 -12.19 13.99 5.10
CA LYS A 109 -12.31 12.84 6.02
C LYS A 109 -11.34 12.89 7.18
N ASP A 110 -11.59 12.05 8.15
CA ASP A 110 -10.64 11.69 9.18
C ASP A 110 -9.70 10.61 8.65
N LEU A 111 -8.40 10.87 8.70
CA LEU A 111 -7.37 10.03 8.12
C LEU A 111 -6.37 9.53 9.15
N TYR A 112 -5.90 8.32 8.92
CA TYR A 112 -4.74 7.73 9.56
C TYR A 112 -3.57 7.81 8.59
N VAL A 113 -2.43 8.26 9.10
CA VAL A 113 -1.18 8.26 8.33
C VAL A 113 -0.14 7.43 9.04
N VAL A 114 0.47 6.50 8.32
CA VAL A 114 1.54 5.65 8.84
C VAL A 114 2.77 5.83 7.97
N ASP A 115 3.85 6.33 8.57
CA ASP A 115 5.17 6.36 7.98
C ASP A 115 5.96 5.11 8.42
N ALA A 116 6.46 4.34 7.46
CA ALA A 116 7.16 3.09 7.70
C ALA A 116 8.26 2.82 6.67
N PHE A 117 9.13 1.84 6.97
CA PHE A 117 10.16 1.39 6.04
C PHE A 117 9.81 0.06 5.37
N CYS A 118 10.14 -0.05 4.08
CA CYS A 118 10.16 -1.31 3.35
C CYS A 118 11.62 -1.68 3.01
N GLY A 119 12.13 -2.71 3.68
CA GLY A 119 13.54 -3.12 3.64
C GLY A 119 14.30 -2.71 4.90
N ALA A 120 15.08 -3.63 5.47
CA ALA A 120 15.79 -3.42 6.74
C ALA A 120 17.05 -2.55 6.60
N ASN A 121 17.69 -2.57 5.44
CA ASN A 121 18.93 -1.83 5.20
C ASN A 121 18.65 -0.40 4.75
N GLU A 122 19.19 0.58 5.48
CA GLU A 122 18.96 2.01 5.22
C GLU A 122 19.36 2.44 3.80
N ALA A 123 20.46 1.92 3.27
CA ALA A 123 20.96 2.27 1.94
C ALA A 123 19.99 1.91 0.80
N THR A 124 19.05 1.00 1.04
CA THR A 124 18.18 0.42 0.00
C THR A 124 16.70 0.45 0.37
N ARG A 125 16.34 0.88 1.59
CA ARG A 125 14.95 0.89 2.06
C ARG A 125 14.12 1.96 1.36
N LEU A 126 12.84 1.66 1.15
CA LEU A 126 11.86 2.68 0.81
C LEU A 126 11.28 3.28 2.09
N ARG A 127 11.07 4.59 2.07
CA ARG A 127 10.37 5.36 3.10
C ARG A 127 8.94 5.54 2.61
N VAL A 128 8.03 4.78 3.17
CA VAL A 128 6.66 4.65 2.64
C VAL A 128 5.71 5.40 3.55
N ARG A 129 4.88 6.26 2.96
CA ARG A 129 3.76 6.90 3.64
C ARG A 129 2.45 6.25 3.20
N PHE A 130 1.71 5.68 4.13
CA PHE A 130 0.38 5.15 3.91
C PHE A 130 -0.65 6.17 4.38
N ILE A 131 -1.63 6.47 3.53
CA ILE A 131 -2.74 7.36 3.83
C ILE A 131 -4.02 6.54 3.68
N VAL A 132 -4.73 6.35 4.79
CA VAL A 132 -5.91 5.48 4.86
C VAL A 132 -7.00 6.13 5.70
N GLU A 133 -8.26 5.80 5.45
CA GLU A 133 -9.41 6.31 6.22
C GLU A 133 -9.97 5.29 7.24
N VAL A 134 -9.38 4.09 7.32
CA VAL A 134 -9.87 2.99 8.17
C VAL A 134 -8.77 2.53 9.14
N ALA A 135 -9.10 2.47 10.43
CA ALA A 135 -8.13 2.17 11.50
C ALA A 135 -7.39 0.84 11.27
N TRP A 136 -8.12 -0.24 10.98
CA TRP A 136 -7.50 -1.55 10.81
C TRP A 136 -6.54 -1.60 9.61
N GLN A 137 -6.74 -0.77 8.59
CA GLN A 137 -5.81 -0.68 7.46
C GLN A 137 -4.48 -0.04 7.89
N ALA A 138 -4.53 0.97 8.77
CA ALA A 138 -3.34 1.56 9.39
C ALA A 138 -2.64 0.54 10.29
N HIS A 139 -3.41 -0.24 11.06
CA HIS A 139 -2.86 -1.33 11.87
C HIS A 139 -2.19 -2.41 11.02
N PHE A 140 -2.81 -2.82 9.90
CA PHE A 140 -2.21 -3.79 8.99
C PHE A 140 -0.82 -3.33 8.53
N VAL A 141 -0.67 -2.09 8.09
CA VAL A 141 0.65 -1.60 7.63
C VAL A 141 1.64 -1.38 8.78
N LYS A 142 1.17 -1.04 9.99
CA LYS A 142 2.00 -0.98 11.20
C LYS A 142 2.60 -2.36 11.54
N ASN A 143 1.85 -3.44 11.31
CA ASN A 143 2.33 -4.82 11.53
C ASN A 143 3.26 -5.31 10.42
N MET A 144 2.93 -5.00 9.17
CA MET A 144 3.62 -5.60 8.02
C MET A 144 4.92 -4.92 7.62
N PHE A 145 5.14 -3.67 8.03
CA PHE A 145 6.30 -2.85 7.67
C PHE A 145 7.16 -2.52 8.89
N ILE A 146 8.42 -2.13 8.63
CA ILE A 146 9.36 -1.82 9.71
C ILE A 146 8.99 -0.46 10.28
N GLN A 147 8.76 -0.41 11.58
CA GLN A 147 8.39 0.81 12.29
C GLN A 147 9.63 1.68 12.50
N PRO A 148 9.60 2.96 12.07
CA PRO A 148 10.69 3.88 12.36
C PRO A 148 10.73 4.19 13.86
N THR A 149 11.92 4.51 14.36
CA THR A 149 12.09 5.08 15.70
C THR A 149 11.54 6.50 15.76
N ALA A 150 11.34 7.04 16.97
CA ALA A 150 10.91 8.43 17.15
C ALA A 150 11.86 9.44 16.48
N GLU A 151 13.18 9.21 16.56
CA GLU A 151 14.20 10.04 15.91
C GLU A 151 14.11 9.97 14.37
N GLU A 152 13.93 8.77 13.81
CA GLU A 152 13.74 8.60 12.37
C GLU A 152 12.45 9.25 11.87
N LEU A 153 11.40 9.32 12.70
CA LEU A 153 10.13 10.00 12.36
C LEU A 153 10.28 11.52 12.29
N GLU A 154 11.16 12.12 13.09
CA GLU A 154 11.35 13.59 13.08
C GLU A 154 11.81 14.12 11.73
N ASN A 155 12.60 13.32 11.00
CA ASN A 155 13.16 13.65 9.69
C ASN A 155 12.62 12.74 8.57
N PHE A 156 11.42 12.17 8.74
CA PHE A 156 10.87 11.22 7.78
C PHE A 156 10.37 11.92 6.52
N GLU A 157 11.09 11.71 5.42
CA GLU A 157 10.68 12.13 4.08
C GLU A 157 10.28 10.91 3.23
N PRO A 158 8.98 10.70 2.94
CA PRO A 158 8.56 9.56 2.14
C PRO A 158 9.12 9.64 0.72
N ASN A 159 9.62 8.52 0.22
CA ASN A 159 10.00 8.33 -1.18
C ASN A 159 9.07 7.35 -1.92
N PHE A 160 7.97 6.96 -1.27
CA PHE A 160 6.84 6.29 -1.88
C PHE A 160 5.55 6.60 -1.09
N VAL A 161 4.43 6.86 -1.77
CA VAL A 161 3.15 7.19 -1.12
C VAL A 161 2.06 6.24 -1.57
N ILE A 162 1.26 5.73 -0.63
CA ILE A 162 0.13 4.84 -0.90
C ILE A 162 -1.15 5.51 -0.44
N TYR A 163 -2.09 5.64 -1.38
CA TYR A 163 -3.46 6.09 -1.14
C TYR A 163 -4.37 4.87 -1.08
N ASN A 164 -4.84 4.51 0.11
CA ASN A 164 -5.84 3.45 0.25
C ASN A 164 -7.24 4.07 0.30
N ALA A 165 -7.90 4.10 -0.86
CA ALA A 165 -9.25 4.58 -1.07
C ALA A 165 -10.19 3.38 -1.33
N SER A 166 -10.12 2.34 -0.47
CA SER A 166 -10.89 1.11 -0.63
C SER A 166 -12.41 1.30 -0.67
N LYS A 167 -12.92 2.43 -0.15
CA LYS A 167 -14.34 2.81 -0.20
C LYS A 167 -14.77 3.41 -1.55
N ALA A 168 -13.85 3.97 -2.32
CA ALA A 168 -14.13 4.48 -3.65
C ALA A 168 -14.23 3.36 -4.70
N LYS A 169 -14.77 3.72 -5.86
CA LYS A 169 -14.92 2.84 -7.02
C LYS A 169 -14.58 3.59 -8.29
N VAL A 170 -14.04 2.89 -9.28
CA VAL A 170 -13.87 3.43 -10.63
C VAL A 170 -15.12 3.11 -11.46
N GLU A 171 -16.20 3.87 -11.28
CA GLU A 171 -17.50 3.57 -11.92
C GLU A 171 -17.42 3.58 -13.46
N ASN A 172 -16.60 4.45 -14.04
CA ASN A 172 -16.38 4.55 -15.48
C ASN A 172 -15.22 3.66 -15.98
N TYR A 173 -14.89 2.57 -15.27
CA TYR A 173 -13.75 1.69 -15.58
C TYR A 173 -13.70 1.23 -17.05
N LYS A 174 -14.86 0.96 -17.66
CA LYS A 174 -14.95 0.54 -19.07
C LYS A 174 -14.44 1.61 -20.03
N GLU A 175 -14.76 2.88 -19.77
CA GLU A 175 -14.31 4.02 -20.57
C GLU A 175 -12.80 4.24 -20.43
N LEU A 176 -12.27 3.95 -19.24
CA LEU A 176 -10.83 4.01 -18.94
C LEU A 176 -10.05 2.78 -19.40
N GLY A 177 -10.71 1.78 -20.00
CA GLY A 177 -10.08 0.54 -20.46
C GLY A 177 -9.58 -0.38 -19.32
N LEU A 178 -10.15 -0.23 -18.11
CA LEU A 178 -9.83 -1.06 -16.95
C LEU A 178 -10.71 -2.32 -16.90
N ASN A 179 -10.29 -3.30 -16.11
CA ASN A 179 -10.95 -4.61 -16.01
C ASN A 179 -12.25 -4.55 -15.19
N SER A 180 -12.26 -3.80 -14.09
CA SER A 180 -13.43 -3.67 -13.21
C SER A 180 -13.44 -2.33 -12.47
N GLU A 181 -14.45 -2.11 -11.62
CA GLU A 181 -14.50 -0.96 -10.68
C GLU A 181 -13.35 -0.97 -9.65
N THR A 182 -12.62 -2.09 -9.53
CA THR A 182 -11.40 -2.22 -8.72
C THR A 182 -10.18 -1.80 -9.50
N CYS A 183 -9.27 -1.08 -8.84
CA CYS A 183 -8.01 -0.69 -9.43
C CYS A 183 -6.89 -0.66 -8.38
N VAL A 184 -5.79 -1.35 -8.67
CA VAL A 184 -4.55 -1.30 -7.90
C VAL A 184 -3.45 -0.79 -8.84
N ALA A 185 -3.25 0.53 -8.85
CA ALA A 185 -2.42 1.22 -9.82
C ALA A 185 -1.09 1.69 -9.22
N PHE A 186 -0.01 1.61 -9.99
CA PHE A 186 1.32 2.04 -9.61
C PHE A 186 1.89 3.04 -10.61
N ASN A 187 2.53 4.09 -10.11
CA ASN A 187 3.34 4.99 -10.93
C ASN A 187 4.77 5.01 -10.38
N THR A 188 5.71 4.45 -11.15
CA THR A 188 7.12 4.32 -10.73
C THR A 188 7.88 5.64 -10.80
N THR A 189 7.38 6.61 -11.57
CA THR A 189 7.98 7.95 -11.74
C THR A 189 7.58 8.86 -10.59
N SER A 190 6.28 8.96 -10.29
CA SER A 190 5.80 9.72 -9.13
C SER A 190 5.99 8.98 -7.81
N ARG A 191 6.32 7.68 -7.86
CA ARG A 191 6.53 6.78 -6.71
C ARG A 191 5.28 6.68 -5.84
N GLU A 192 4.18 6.30 -6.48
CA GLU A 192 2.86 6.27 -5.84
C GLU A 192 2.10 4.98 -6.16
N GLN A 193 1.21 4.59 -5.24
CA GLN A 193 0.22 3.54 -5.43
C GLN A 193 -1.17 4.04 -5.05
N CYS A 194 -2.17 3.72 -5.87
CA CYS A 194 -3.59 3.89 -5.53
C CYS A 194 -4.27 2.52 -5.39
N ILE A 195 -5.03 2.33 -4.32
CA ILE A 195 -5.85 1.13 -4.07
C ILE A 195 -7.30 1.59 -4.00
N ILE A 196 -8.14 1.11 -4.93
CA ILE A 196 -9.54 1.52 -5.08
C ILE A 196 -10.44 0.28 -5.08
N ASN A 197 -11.56 0.35 -4.35
CA ASN A 197 -12.64 -0.64 -4.25
C ASN A 197 -12.28 -1.99 -3.59
N THR A 198 -10.99 -2.30 -3.37
CA THR A 198 -10.57 -3.55 -2.71
C THR A 198 -10.17 -3.31 -1.26
N TRP A 199 -10.68 -4.18 -0.38
CA TRP A 199 -10.39 -4.18 1.06
C TRP A 199 -9.34 -5.21 1.44
N TYR A 200 -8.76 -5.93 0.49
CA TYR A 200 -7.77 -6.95 0.81
C TYR A 200 -6.46 -6.29 1.25
N GLY A 201 -6.13 -6.35 2.55
CA GLY A 201 -4.93 -5.71 3.12
C GLY A 201 -3.63 -6.12 2.42
N GLY A 202 -3.58 -7.32 1.86
CA GLY A 202 -2.43 -7.80 1.10
C GLY A 202 -2.04 -6.92 -0.09
N GLU A 203 -2.93 -6.10 -0.65
CA GLU A 203 -2.59 -5.15 -1.72
C GLU A 203 -1.64 -4.03 -1.25
N MET A 204 -1.73 -3.60 0.01
CA MET A 204 -0.79 -2.63 0.60
C MET A 204 0.61 -3.23 0.76
N LYS A 205 0.70 -4.53 1.11
CA LYS A 205 1.99 -5.23 1.26
C LYS A 205 2.61 -5.60 -0.09
N LYS A 206 1.84 -6.28 -0.94
CA LYS A 206 2.34 -6.86 -2.20
C LYS A 206 2.60 -5.78 -3.25
N GLY A 207 1.94 -4.63 -3.16
CA GLY A 207 2.29 -3.45 -3.94
C GLY A 207 3.72 -3.01 -3.69
N MET A 208 4.09 -2.76 -2.42
CA MET A 208 5.47 -2.40 -2.08
C MET A 208 6.48 -3.50 -2.39
N PHE A 209 6.11 -4.77 -2.20
CA PHE A 209 6.97 -5.87 -2.63
C PHE A 209 7.24 -5.85 -4.14
N SER A 210 6.24 -5.51 -4.96
CA SER A 210 6.42 -5.33 -6.41
C SER A 210 7.38 -4.17 -6.72
N MET A 211 7.33 -3.08 -5.95
CA MET A 211 8.26 -1.96 -6.11
C MET A 211 9.69 -2.32 -5.70
N MET A 212 9.89 -3.12 -4.64
CA MET A 212 11.21 -3.66 -4.30
C MET A 212 11.74 -4.58 -5.39
N ASN A 213 10.88 -5.42 -5.98
CA ASN A 213 11.22 -6.28 -7.13
C ASN A 213 11.58 -5.48 -8.39
N TYR A 214 11.16 -4.22 -8.49
CA TYR A 214 11.56 -3.32 -9.57
C TYR A 214 12.88 -2.60 -9.25
N TYR A 215 12.99 -1.95 -8.09
CA TYR A 215 14.13 -1.08 -7.79
C TYR A 215 15.41 -1.80 -7.36
N LEU A 216 15.33 -2.92 -6.64
CA LEU A 216 16.52 -3.62 -6.14
C LEU A 216 17.31 -4.32 -7.25
N PRO A 217 16.68 -5.05 -8.19
CA PRO A 217 17.44 -5.71 -9.26
C PRO A 217 18.15 -4.73 -10.20
N LEU A 218 17.59 -3.52 -10.39
CA LEU A 218 18.26 -2.43 -11.13
C LEU A 218 19.56 -1.95 -10.45
N GLN A 219 19.74 -2.26 -9.16
CA GLN A 219 20.95 -1.98 -8.38
C GLN A 219 21.81 -3.24 -8.19
N GLY A 220 21.51 -4.35 -8.88
CA GLY A 220 22.23 -5.62 -8.74
C GLY A 220 21.91 -6.38 -7.45
N ILE A 221 20.80 -6.05 -6.76
CA ILE A 221 20.38 -6.69 -5.52
C ILE A 221 19.20 -7.63 -5.80
N ALA A 222 19.30 -8.88 -5.39
CA ALA A 222 18.20 -9.83 -5.52
C ALA A 222 17.01 -9.41 -4.64
N SER A 223 15.81 -9.42 -5.22
CA SER A 223 14.55 -9.27 -4.49
C SER A 223 13.76 -10.58 -4.61
N MET A 224 13.46 -11.21 -3.49
CA MET A 224 13.11 -12.62 -3.43
C MET A 224 11.77 -12.83 -2.73
N HIS A 225 10.89 -13.66 -3.32
CA HIS A 225 9.70 -14.16 -2.65
C HIS A 225 10.04 -15.45 -1.91
N CYS A 226 10.62 -15.30 -0.72
CA CYS A 226 11.04 -16.41 0.12
C CYS A 226 10.85 -16.08 1.60
N SER A 227 10.77 -17.12 2.44
CA SER A 227 11.11 -16.98 3.85
C SER A 227 12.62 -17.19 4.05
N ALA A 228 13.15 -16.77 5.19
CA ALA A 228 14.56 -16.98 5.55
C ALA A 228 14.70 -17.23 7.05
N ASN A 229 15.68 -18.05 7.42
CA ASN A 229 16.09 -18.26 8.82
C ASN A 229 17.59 -18.57 8.91
N THR A 230 18.12 -18.64 10.13
CA THR A 230 19.50 -19.01 10.44
C THR A 230 19.53 -20.06 11.53
N ASP A 231 20.68 -20.71 11.71
CA ASP A 231 20.97 -21.43 12.95
C ASP A 231 21.04 -20.49 14.17
N MET A 232 21.14 -21.08 15.37
CA MET A 232 21.23 -20.35 16.64
C MET A 232 22.50 -19.49 16.77
N GLU A 233 23.51 -19.72 15.92
CA GLU A 233 24.74 -18.93 15.86
C GLU A 233 24.68 -17.79 14.84
N GLY A 234 23.62 -17.72 14.03
CA GLY A 234 23.41 -16.70 13.01
C GLY A 234 24.28 -16.85 11.75
N LYS A 235 24.81 -18.05 11.45
CA LYS A 235 25.82 -18.24 10.38
C LYS A 235 25.28 -18.87 9.10
N ASN A 236 24.53 -19.96 9.24
CA ASN A 236 24.06 -20.73 8.09
C ASN A 236 22.66 -20.27 7.66
N THR A 237 22.59 -19.15 6.95
CA THR A 237 21.32 -18.63 6.39
C THR A 237 20.74 -19.59 5.36
N ALA A 238 19.46 -19.93 5.51
CA ALA A 238 18.68 -20.66 4.52
C ALA A 238 17.54 -19.79 3.99
N ILE A 239 17.25 -19.92 2.69
CA ILE A 239 16.13 -19.25 2.02
C ILE A 239 15.20 -20.29 1.40
N PHE A 240 13.89 -20.07 1.53
CA PHE A 240 12.86 -21.03 1.09
C PHE A 240 11.87 -20.31 0.16
N PHE A 241 11.96 -20.58 -1.14
CA PHE A 241 11.05 -20.02 -2.13
C PHE A 241 9.69 -20.74 -2.15
N GLY A 242 8.62 -20.00 -2.40
CA GLY A 242 7.24 -20.50 -2.48
C GLY A 242 6.29 -19.49 -3.12
N LEU A 243 5.06 -19.92 -3.40
CA LEU A 243 4.00 -19.10 -4.02
C LEU A 243 3.07 -18.45 -3.00
#